data_AF-A0A0B8QGN4-F1
#
_entry.id   AF-A0A0B8QGN4-F1
#
_cell.length_a   1.000
_cell.length_b   1.000
_cell.length_c   1.000
_cell.angle_alpha   90.00
_cell.angle_beta   90.00
_cell.angle_gamma   90.00
#
_symmetry.space_group_name_H-M   'P 1'
#
loop_
_entity.id
_entity.type
_entity.pdbx_description
1 polymer ?
#
loop_
_entity_poly.entity_id
_entity_poly.type
_entity_poly.pdbx_seq_one_letter_code
_entity_poly.pdbx_strand_id
1 'polypeptide(L)' 'MSVICETERLVIRQFKLTDADFIIELLNQESFIRFIGDKQVRSVSDAEYYLNNGPIASYTQYGLDLT' A
#
# COMPACT_ATOMS: atom_id res chain seq x y z
N MET A 1 1.62 -9.21 13.82
CA MET A 1 1.17 -7.93 13.23
C MET A 1 1.98 -6.85 13.92
N SER A 2 2.71 -5.99 13.21
CA SER A 2 3.45 -4.88 13.86
C SER A 2 2.61 -3.61 13.74
N VAL A 3 2.05 -3.16 14.86
CA VAL A 3 1.22 -1.95 14.95
C VAL A 3 2.12 -0.75 15.23
N ILE A 4 1.99 0.31 14.44
CA ILE A 4 2.76 1.56 14.59
C ILE A 4 2.02 2.53 15.51
N CYS A 5 0.71 2.66 15.34
CA CYS A 5 -0.11 3.60 16.09
C CYS A 5 -1.54 3.06 16.22
N GLU A 6 -2.18 3.34 17.34
CA GLU A 6 -3.56 2.97 17.59
C GLU A 6 -4.31 4.16 18.20
N THR A 7 -5.53 4.34 17.75
CA THR A 7 -6.49 5.33 18.25
C THR A 7 -7.80 4.61 18.54
N GLU A 8 -8.77 5.32 19.11
CA GLU A 8 -10.10 4.76 19.38
C GLU A 8 -10.78 4.15 18.14
N ARG A 9 -10.50 4.66 16.93
CA ARG A 9 -11.19 4.24 15.70
C ARG A 9 -10.31 3.53 14.68
N LEU A 10 -8.99 3.59 14.83
CA LEU A 10 -8.05 3.17 13.79
C LEU A 10 -6.80 2.54 14.38
N VAL A 11 -6.32 1.49 13.68
CA VAL A 11 -5.02 0.86 13.91
C VAL A 11 -4.18 1.07 12.65
N ILE A 12 -3.01 1.67 12.82
CA ILE A 12 -2.03 1.88 11.77
C ILE A 12 -0.94 0.83 11.90
N ARG A 13 -0.67 0.13 10.79
CA ARG A 13 0.37 -0.90 10.69
C ARG A 13 1.08 -0.79 9.35
N GLN A 14 2.27 -1.37 9.26
CA GLN A 14 2.95 -1.55 7.97
C GLN A 14 2.11 -2.45 7.04
N PHE A 15 2.20 -2.15 5.74
CA PHE A 15 1.62 -3.00 4.71
C PHE A 15 2.21 -4.41 4.72
N LYS A 16 1.41 -5.37 4.26
CA LYS A 16 1.78 -6.77 4.03
C LYS A 16 1.28 -7.19 2.65
N LEU A 17 1.85 -8.26 2.12
CA LEU A 17 1.39 -8.84 0.86
C LEU A 17 -0.08 -9.30 0.90
N THR A 18 -0.60 -9.64 2.09
CA THR A 18 -2.02 -9.96 2.29
C THR A 18 -2.95 -8.77 2.04
N ASP A 19 -2.44 -7.56 1.88
CA ASP A 19 -3.22 -6.35 1.58
C ASP A 19 -3.38 -6.13 0.07
N ALA A 20 -2.92 -7.07 -0.78
CA ALA A 20 -2.94 -6.96 -2.23
C ALA A 20 -4.33 -6.59 -2.79
N ASP A 21 -5.40 -7.27 -2.36
CA ASP A 21 -6.76 -7.01 -2.87
C ASP A 21 -7.23 -5.58 -2.58
N PHE A 22 -6.93 -5.07 -1.37
CA PHE A 22 -7.22 -3.69 -0.99
C PHE A 22 -6.42 -2.68 -1.85
N ILE A 23 -5.15 -2.97 -2.12
CA ILE A 23 -4.30 -2.12 -2.96
C ILE A 23 -4.82 -2.08 -4.41
N ILE A 24 -5.25 -3.22 -4.95
CA ILE A 24 -5.87 -3.26 -6.29
C ILE A 24 -7.11 -2.36 -6.28
N GLU A 25 -8.01 -2.51 -5.32
CA GLU A 25 -9.21 -1.68 -5.26
C GLU A 25 -8.87 -0.19 -5.19
N LEU A 26 -8.00 0.23 -4.26
CA LEU A 26 -7.62 1.61 -4.05
C LEU A 26 -6.97 2.26 -5.29
N LEU A 27 -5.96 1.61 -5.87
CA LEU A 27 -5.18 2.16 -6.99
C LEU A 27 -5.98 2.23 -8.29
N ASN A 28 -7.13 1.55 -8.36
CA ASN A 28 -8.01 1.51 -9.51
C ASN A 28 -9.24 2.43 -9.36
N GLN A 29 -9.40 3.12 -8.23
CA GLN A 29 -10.47 4.09 -8.09
C GLN A 29 -10.31 5.22 -9.12
N GLU A 30 -11.41 5.62 -9.75
CA GLU A 30 -11.40 6.71 -10.75
C GLU A 30 -10.79 7.99 -10.17
N SER A 31 -11.09 8.30 -8.92
CA SER A 31 -10.51 9.44 -8.19
C SER A 31 -9.00 9.31 -8.02
N PHE A 32 -8.49 8.12 -7.68
CA PHE A 32 -7.06 7.86 -7.53
C PHE A 32 -6.34 8.07 -8.87
N ILE A 33 -6.85 7.46 -9.93
CA ILE A 33 -6.29 7.60 -11.28
C ILE A 33 -6.31 9.06 -11.73
N ARG A 34 -7.40 9.79 -11.44
CA ARG A 34 -7.57 11.19 -11.86
C ARG A 34 -6.67 12.17 -11.11
N PHE A 35 -6.46 11.96 -9.81
CA PHE A 35 -5.84 12.97 -8.94
C PHE A 35 -4.46 12.59 -8.38
N ILE A 36 -4.06 11.32 -8.45
CA ILE A 36 -2.74 10.83 -8.01
C ILE A 36 -1.98 10.25 -9.21
N GLY A 37 -2.65 9.47 -10.05
CA GLY A 37 -2.12 8.91 -11.27
C GLY A 37 -2.23 7.39 -11.32
N ASP A 38 -2.32 6.86 -12.54
CA ASP A 38 -2.50 5.43 -12.77
C ASP A 38 -1.19 4.66 -12.51
N LYS A 39 -1.21 3.78 -11.51
CA LYS A 39 -0.08 2.91 -11.15
C LYS A 39 -0.03 1.60 -11.94
N GLN A 40 -1.02 1.32 -12.80
CA GLN A 40 -1.11 0.10 -13.61
C GLN A 40 -1.12 -1.23 -12.81
N VAL A 41 -1.47 -1.20 -11.53
CA VAL A 41 -1.63 -2.40 -10.69
C VAL A 41 -3.02 -2.98 -10.95
N ARG A 42 -3.11 -4.17 -11.59
CA ARG A 42 -4.40 -4.76 -12.01
C ARG A 42 -4.60 -6.21 -11.58
N SER A 43 -3.55 -6.86 -11.07
CA SER A 43 -3.59 -8.23 -10.56
C SER A 43 -2.95 -8.34 -9.18
N VAL A 44 -3.20 -9.46 -8.49
CA VAL A 44 -2.55 -9.76 -7.20
C VAL A 44 -1.03 -9.74 -7.33
N SER A 45 -0.49 -10.32 -8.42
CA SER A 45 0.95 -10.32 -8.68
C SER A 45 1.51 -8.90 -8.87
N ASP A 46 0.78 -8.01 -9.56
CA ASP A 46 1.18 -6.60 -9.69
C ASP A 46 1.17 -5.89 -8.34
N ALA A 47 0.17 -6.17 -7.51
CA ALA A 47 0.02 -5.57 -6.19
C ALA A 47 1.12 -6.02 -5.23
N GLU A 48 1.45 -7.31 -5.24
CA GLU A 48 2.58 -7.85 -4.48
C GLU A 48 3.91 -7.25 -4.95
N TYR A 49 4.10 -7.08 -6.27
CA TYR A 49 5.28 -6.42 -6.82
C TYR A 49 5.34 -4.95 -6.40
N TYR A 50 4.24 -4.21 -6.52
CA TYR A 50 4.13 -2.81 -6.10
C TYR A 50 4.44 -2.64 -4.61
N LEU A 51 3.85 -3.48 -3.75
CA LEU A 51 4.07 -3.43 -2.30
C LEU A 51 5.53 -3.70 -1.94
N ASN A 52 6.14 -4.75 -2.53
CA ASN A 52 7.53 -5.11 -2.26
C ASN A 52 8.53 -4.06 -2.72
N ASN A 53 8.31 -3.44 -3.89
CA ASN A 53 9.24 -2.47 -4.47
C ASN A 53 8.95 -1.02 -4.04
N GLY A 54 7.80 -0.77 -3.42
CA GLY A 54 7.43 0.53 -2.88
C GLY A 54 7.42 0.52 -1.35
N PRO A 55 6.23 0.53 -0.71
CA PRO A 55 6.09 0.78 0.71
C PRO A 55 6.90 -0.17 1.60
N ILE A 56 6.92 -1.47 1.29
CA ILE A 56 7.64 -2.46 2.11
C ILE A 56 9.15 -2.30 2.01
N ALA A 57 9.67 -2.00 0.80
CA ALA A 57 11.08 -1.66 0.63
C ALA A 57 11.43 -0.37 1.40
N SER A 58 10.59 0.66 1.32
CA SER A 58 10.82 1.94 2.02
C SER A 58 10.86 1.77 3.54
N TYR A 59 10.01 0.94 4.13
CA TYR A 59 10.09 0.64 5.57
C TYR A 59 11.45 0.06 5.96
N THR A 60 11.97 -0.86 5.16
CA THR A 60 13.24 -1.54 5.43
C THR A 60 14.40 -0.57 5.31
N GLN A 61 14.35 0.37 4.37
CA GLN A 61 15.44 1.28 4.08
C GLN A 61 15.43 2.56 4.93
N TYR A 62 14.24 3.09 5.26
CA TYR A 62 14.09 4.43 5.86
C TYR A 62 13.25 4.44 7.14
N GLY A 63 12.60 3.33 7.50
CA GLY A 63 11.68 3.26 8.64
C GLY A 63 10.31 3.90 8.40
N LEU A 64 10.07 4.45 7.20
CA LEU A 64 8.80 5.06 6.79
C LEU A 64 8.57 4.89 5.27
N ASP A 65 7.32 5.04 4.85
CA ASP A 65 6.91 4.99 3.44
C ASP A 65 7.23 6.32 2.73
N LEU A 66 7.69 6.25 1.48
CA LEU A 66 8.02 7.41 0.64
C LEU A 66 7.31 7.40 -0.72
N THR A 67 6.39 6.45 -0.94
CA THR A 67 5.76 6.21 -2.25
C THR A 67 4.40 6.88 -2.47
#